data_AF-A0A7W1V193-F1
#
_entry.id   AF-A0A7W1V193-F1
#
_cell.length_a   1.000
_cell.length_b   1.000
_cell.length_c   1.000
_cell.angle_alpha   90.00
_cell.angle_beta   90.00
_cell.angle_gamma   90.00
#
_symmetry.space_group_name_H-M   'P 1'
#
loop_
_entity.id
_entity.type
_entity.pdbx_description
1 polymer ?
#
loop_
_entity_poly.entity_id
_entity_poly.type
_entity_poly.pdbx_seq_one_letter_code
_entity_poly.pdbx_strand_id
1 'polypeptide(L)'
;MNRFFYKTVLFLLLFTVGFSGHAQKDKQAELEQKRQQLQEEIKQINTLLFSTKKKEKTVLTQVEDISKRIQVRENLIKVTNQQANLITREINSNISRITQLREDLETLKEDYGKLIEKSYKSKNDQSRIMFLLSSENFLQAYKRVQYMQQYANHRKKQGEEIQAKTQELQGLNKDLLAQQKEKQKLIEENRLARNTLNEEKVQQEQLVASLKKDESKFASQIKTKQKEAAAIDREIEALIRAAIAEANKAAGANATKTTTTASRPMFAMTAEAKALAANFTSNKGKLPWPVERGVVVTRFGTTQHPTLPNVKTYSSGVEIATEEGSKARAAFDGEVLAVT
;
A
#
# COMPACT_ATOMS: atom_id res chain seq x y z
N MET A 1 10.94 15.25 47.00
CA MET A 1 10.07 15.14 45.81
C MET A 1 10.82 14.83 44.50
N ASN A 2 12.10 15.20 44.33
CA ASN A 2 12.77 15.09 43.01
C ASN A 2 13.10 13.65 42.54
N ARG A 3 13.43 12.71 43.44
CA ARG A 3 13.79 11.32 43.04
C ARG A 3 12.62 10.51 42.47
N PHE A 4 11.38 10.81 42.86
CA PHE A 4 10.19 10.13 42.34
C PHE A 4 9.84 10.66 40.94
N PHE A 5 10.01 11.98 40.74
CA PHE A 5 9.80 12.65 39.45
C PHE A 5 10.76 12.15 38.36
N TYR A 6 12.05 11.96 38.66
CA TYR A 6 13.01 11.37 37.72
C TYR A 6 12.69 9.92 37.35
N LYS A 7 12.17 9.12 38.30
CA LYS A 7 11.75 7.73 38.03
C LYS A 7 10.50 7.67 37.16
N THR A 8 9.53 8.56 37.35
CA THR A 8 8.34 8.65 36.49
C THR A 8 8.65 9.18 35.10
N VAL A 9 9.58 10.15 34.96
CA VAL A 9 10.02 10.65 33.64
C VAL A 9 10.80 9.57 32.88
N LEU A 10 11.68 8.81 33.54
CA LEU A 10 12.40 7.68 32.93
C LEU A 10 11.44 6.57 32.45
N PHE A 11 10.37 6.30 33.22
CA PHE A 11 9.36 5.29 32.86
C PHE A 11 8.48 5.75 31.70
N LEU A 12 8.14 7.05 31.62
CA LEU A 12 7.36 7.62 30.53
C LEU A 12 8.16 7.70 29.21
N LEU A 13 9.48 7.90 29.29
CA LEU A 13 10.38 7.93 28.14
C LEU A 13 10.71 6.51 27.61
N LEU A 14 10.57 5.47 28.44
CA LEU A 14 10.68 4.08 27.99
C LEU A 14 9.43 3.59 27.25
N PHE A 15 8.26 4.18 27.51
CA PHE A 15 7.00 3.76 26.90
C PHE A 15 6.82 4.26 25.45
N THR A 16 7.54 5.31 25.04
CA THR A 16 7.43 5.90 23.70
C THR A 16 8.30 5.21 22.64
N VAL A 17 9.28 4.37 23.03
CA VAL A 17 10.21 3.72 22.09
C VAL A 17 9.68 2.37 21.57
N GLY A 18 8.68 1.77 22.22
CA GLY A 18 8.13 0.46 21.86
C GLY A 18 7.11 0.45 20.70
N PHE A 19 6.61 1.60 20.26
CA PHE A 19 5.49 1.66 19.31
C PHE A 19 5.91 1.64 17.83
N SER A 20 7.20 1.77 17.52
CA SER A 20 7.69 1.92 16.14
C SER A 20 7.73 0.61 15.33
N GLY A 21 7.81 -0.55 16.00
CA GLY A 21 7.98 -1.85 15.33
C GLY A 21 6.75 -2.37 14.59
N HIS A 22 5.54 -2.01 15.03
CA HIS A 22 4.29 -2.46 14.39
C HIS A 22 3.95 -1.64 13.15
N ALA A 23 4.12 -0.31 13.20
CA ALA A 23 3.79 0.59 12.11
C ALA A 23 4.59 0.33 10.81
N GLN A 24 5.79 -0.23 10.92
CA GLN A 24 6.65 -0.47 9.77
C GLN A 24 6.23 -1.72 8.97
N LYS A 25 5.82 -2.80 9.64
CA LYS A 25 5.29 -4.00 8.99
C LYS A 25 3.98 -3.71 8.27
N ASP A 26 3.11 -2.90 8.87
CA ASP A 26 1.86 -2.46 8.25
C ASP A 26 2.12 -1.67 6.96
N LYS A 27 3.15 -0.82 6.96
CA LYS A 27 3.51 -0.07 5.76
C LYS A 27 4.05 -0.93 4.63
N GLN A 28 4.84 -1.95 4.96
CA GLN A 28 5.35 -2.89 3.96
C GLN A 28 4.21 -3.68 3.30
N ALA A 29 3.25 -4.16 4.10
CA ALA A 29 2.08 -4.87 3.60
C ALA A 29 1.19 -3.99 2.70
N GLU A 30 0.98 -2.73 3.08
CA GLU A 30 0.22 -1.75 2.27
C GLU A 30 0.87 -1.52 0.90
N LEU A 31 2.21 -1.36 0.86
CA LEU A 31 2.95 -1.17 -0.39
C LEU A 31 2.90 -2.41 -1.27
N GLU A 32 3.00 -3.60 -0.67
CA GLU A 32 2.90 -4.87 -1.37
C GLU A 32 1.52 -5.05 -2.02
N GLN A 33 0.45 -4.78 -1.27
CA GLN A 33 -0.92 -4.84 -1.80
C GLN A 33 -1.11 -3.86 -2.95
N LYS A 34 -0.62 -2.62 -2.82
CA LYS A 34 -0.68 -1.62 -3.90
C LYS A 34 0.10 -2.06 -5.14
N ARG A 35 1.27 -2.66 -4.97
CA ARG A 35 2.08 -3.19 -6.07
C ARG A 35 1.31 -4.26 -6.84
N GLN A 36 0.72 -5.23 -6.12
CA GLN A 36 -0.08 -6.30 -6.73
C GLN A 36 -1.31 -5.75 -7.46
N GLN A 37 -2.01 -4.78 -6.87
CA GLN A 37 -3.14 -4.10 -7.51
C GLN A 37 -2.72 -3.42 -8.82
N LEU A 38 -1.59 -2.70 -8.83
CA LEU A 38 -1.08 -2.04 -10.03
C LEU A 38 -0.63 -3.04 -11.11
N GLN A 39 -0.06 -4.18 -10.71
CA GLN A 39 0.31 -5.26 -11.65
C GLN A 39 -0.93 -5.88 -12.29
N GLU A 40 -1.98 -6.14 -11.52
CA GLU A 40 -3.25 -6.63 -12.06
C GLU A 40 -3.94 -5.57 -12.92
N GLU A 41 -3.89 -4.28 -12.55
CA GLU A 41 -4.39 -3.19 -13.39
C GLU A 41 -3.66 -3.14 -14.74
N ILE A 42 -2.32 -3.31 -14.76
CA ILE A 42 -1.55 -3.39 -16.02
C ILE A 42 -1.98 -4.61 -16.85
N LYS A 43 -2.21 -5.76 -16.22
CA LYS A 43 -2.65 -6.97 -16.92
C LYS A 43 -4.04 -6.78 -17.53
N GLN A 44 -4.97 -6.19 -16.79
CA GLN A 44 -6.31 -5.86 -17.26
C GLN A 44 -6.28 -4.82 -18.38
N ILE A 45 -5.45 -3.78 -18.26
CA ILE A 45 -5.22 -2.79 -19.31
C ILE A 45 -4.75 -3.50 -20.60
N ASN A 46 -3.77 -4.41 -20.48
CA ASN A 46 -3.26 -5.15 -21.63
C ASN A 46 -4.34 -6.06 -22.25
N THR A 47 -5.15 -6.75 -21.47
CA THR A 47 -6.21 -7.63 -22.02
C THR A 47 -7.36 -6.84 -22.64
N LEU A 48 -7.86 -5.81 -21.96
CA LEU A 48 -9.07 -5.08 -22.36
C LEU A 48 -8.79 -4.07 -23.46
N LEU A 49 -7.69 -3.33 -23.38
CA LEU A 49 -7.39 -2.28 -24.34
C LEU A 49 -6.69 -2.86 -25.57
N PHE A 50 -5.91 -3.96 -25.48
CA PHE A 50 -5.18 -4.49 -26.65
C PHE A 50 -5.94 -5.56 -27.45
N SER A 51 -6.87 -6.32 -26.84
CA SER A 51 -7.70 -7.28 -27.59
C SER A 51 -8.59 -6.60 -28.66
N THR A 52 -8.91 -5.32 -28.44
CA THR A 52 -9.64 -4.46 -29.38
C THR A 52 -8.80 -4.05 -30.61
N LYS A 53 -7.54 -4.50 -30.75
CA LYS A 53 -6.67 -4.23 -31.91
C LYS A 53 -7.25 -4.62 -33.28
N LYS A 54 -8.23 -5.53 -33.32
CA LYS A 54 -8.89 -5.97 -34.57
C LYS A 54 -9.97 -5.00 -35.06
N LYS A 55 -10.41 -4.05 -34.23
CA LYS A 55 -11.34 -2.97 -34.61
C LYS A 55 -10.48 -1.75 -34.99
N GLU A 56 -10.84 -0.99 -36.04
CA GLU A 56 -10.07 0.16 -36.54
C GLU A 56 -9.90 1.25 -35.45
N LYS A 57 -8.86 1.12 -34.63
CA LYS A 57 -8.56 2.09 -33.58
C LYS A 57 -7.98 3.36 -34.18
N THR A 58 -8.66 4.48 -33.99
CA THR A 58 -8.11 5.81 -34.29
C THR A 58 -6.80 6.03 -33.52
N VAL A 59 -5.85 6.74 -34.14
CA VAL A 59 -4.56 7.11 -33.53
C VAL A 59 -4.74 7.80 -32.18
N LEU A 60 -5.78 8.63 -32.03
CA LEU A 60 -6.15 9.29 -30.78
C LEU A 60 -6.36 8.29 -29.62
N THR A 61 -7.17 7.26 -29.84
CA THR A 61 -7.48 6.24 -28.83
C THR A 61 -6.25 5.39 -28.49
N GLN A 62 -5.38 5.11 -29.47
CA GLN A 62 -4.12 4.42 -29.19
C GLN A 62 -3.21 5.23 -28.26
N VAL A 63 -3.19 6.56 -28.44
CA VAL A 63 -2.41 7.47 -27.60
C VAL A 63 -2.97 7.56 -26.18
N GLU A 64 -4.30 7.58 -26.01
CA GLU A 64 -4.96 7.54 -24.70
C GLU A 64 -4.64 6.23 -23.95
N ASP A 65 -4.76 5.08 -24.62
CA ASP A 65 -4.47 3.76 -24.05
C ASP A 65 -3.02 3.67 -23.54
N ILE A 66 -2.06 4.14 -24.36
CA ILE A 66 -0.64 4.15 -24.00
C ILE A 66 -0.39 5.11 -22.84
N SER A 67 -1.02 6.29 -22.84
CA SER A 67 -0.86 7.26 -21.76
C SER A 67 -1.34 6.71 -20.42
N LYS A 68 -2.46 5.96 -20.40
CA LYS A 68 -2.98 5.31 -19.20
C LYS A 68 -2.00 4.26 -18.68
N ARG A 69 -1.42 3.47 -19.57
CA ARG A 69 -0.42 2.44 -19.22
C ARG A 69 0.86 3.04 -18.65
N ILE A 70 1.36 4.11 -19.25
CA ILE A 70 2.49 4.91 -18.74
C ILE A 70 2.19 5.36 -17.31
N GLN A 71 1.02 5.94 -17.06
CA GLN A 71 0.63 6.42 -15.73
C GLN A 71 0.62 5.31 -14.67
N VAL A 72 -0.02 4.16 -14.97
CA VAL A 72 -0.08 3.03 -14.03
C VAL A 72 1.33 2.46 -13.78
N ARG A 73 2.17 2.40 -14.83
CA ARG A 73 3.54 1.91 -14.70
C ARG A 73 4.46 2.87 -13.94
N GLU A 74 4.31 4.17 -14.11
CA GLU A 74 5.01 5.17 -13.29
C GLU A 74 4.64 5.03 -11.80
N ASN A 75 3.35 4.80 -11.52
CA ASN A 75 2.90 4.50 -10.16
C ASN A 75 3.48 3.19 -9.63
N LEU A 76 3.53 2.13 -10.44
CA LEU A 76 4.16 0.85 -10.07
C LEU A 76 5.63 1.07 -9.71
N ILE A 77 6.39 1.74 -10.58
CA ILE A 77 7.81 2.06 -10.35
C ILE A 77 7.98 2.87 -9.05
N LYS A 78 7.10 3.85 -8.80
CA LYS A 78 7.12 4.66 -7.59
C LYS A 78 6.90 3.82 -6.33
N VAL A 79 5.88 2.95 -6.31
CA VAL A 79 5.59 2.07 -5.17
C VAL A 79 6.72 1.06 -4.94
N THR A 80 7.22 0.44 -6.01
CA THR A 80 8.36 -0.49 -5.92
C THR A 80 9.62 0.21 -5.37
N ASN A 81 9.90 1.45 -5.78
CA ASN A 81 11.01 2.23 -5.21
C ASN A 81 10.80 2.53 -3.71
N GLN A 82 9.58 2.88 -3.30
CA GLN A 82 9.25 3.10 -1.89
C GLN A 82 9.46 1.83 -1.05
N GLN A 83 9.06 0.68 -1.59
CA GLN A 83 9.26 -0.63 -0.96
C GLN A 83 10.74 -0.98 -0.85
N ALA A 84 11.52 -0.82 -1.92
CA ALA A 84 12.96 -1.05 -1.91
C ALA A 84 13.70 -0.13 -0.92
N ASN A 85 13.28 1.13 -0.79
CA ASN A 85 13.82 2.07 0.17
C ASN A 85 13.46 1.71 1.63
N LEU A 86 12.26 1.17 1.86
CA LEU A 86 11.86 0.66 3.17
C LEU A 86 12.71 -0.55 3.58
N ILE A 87 12.84 -1.54 2.69
CA ILE A 87 13.69 -2.72 2.92
C ILE A 87 15.16 -2.31 3.11
N THR A 88 15.64 -1.30 2.39
CA THR A 88 17.01 -0.78 2.60
C THR A 88 17.22 -0.22 4.01
N ARG A 89 16.23 0.50 4.56
CA ARG A 89 16.29 1.01 5.93
C ARG A 89 16.30 -0.13 6.96
N GLU A 90 15.50 -1.19 6.73
CA GLU A 90 15.50 -2.39 7.58
C GLU A 90 16.83 -3.12 7.55
N ILE A 91 17.38 -3.34 6.35
CA ILE A 91 18.69 -3.94 6.15
C ILE A 91 19.74 -3.17 6.95
N ASN A 92 19.76 -1.84 6.86
CA ASN A 92 20.74 -1.03 7.58
C ASN A 92 20.56 -1.13 9.10
N SER A 93 19.32 -1.10 9.60
CA SER A 93 19.03 -1.30 11.03
C SER A 93 19.48 -2.68 11.52
N ASN A 94 19.23 -3.73 10.73
CA ASN A 94 19.64 -5.10 11.04
C ASN A 94 21.16 -5.26 11.01
N ILE A 95 21.85 -4.62 10.07
CA ILE A 95 23.32 -4.59 10.02
C ILE A 95 23.88 -3.95 11.30
N SER A 96 23.38 -2.79 11.72
CA SER A 96 23.81 -2.15 12.96
C SER A 96 23.56 -3.04 14.19
N ARG A 97 22.41 -3.70 14.25
CA ARG A 97 22.07 -4.65 15.34
C ARG A 97 23.01 -5.87 15.34
N ILE A 98 23.31 -6.42 14.17
CA ILE A 98 24.23 -7.54 13.99
C ILE A 98 25.64 -7.14 14.44
N THR A 99 26.12 -5.95 14.08
CA THR A 99 27.43 -5.44 14.52
C THR A 99 27.49 -5.34 16.03
N GLN A 100 26.50 -4.70 16.66
CA GLN A 100 26.45 -4.60 18.12
C GLN A 100 26.43 -5.97 18.81
N LEU A 101 25.61 -6.90 18.32
CA LEU A 101 25.54 -8.25 18.90
C LEU A 101 26.84 -9.04 18.73
N ARG A 102 27.58 -8.80 17.64
CA ARG A 102 28.90 -9.42 17.43
C ARG A 102 29.92 -8.89 18.43
N GLU A 103 29.99 -7.57 18.62
CA GLU A 103 30.87 -6.94 19.60
C GLU A 103 30.53 -7.42 21.03
N ASP A 104 29.25 -7.41 21.40
CA ASP A 104 28.78 -7.92 22.70
C ASP A 104 29.19 -9.39 22.91
N LEU A 105 29.00 -10.24 21.89
CA LEU A 105 29.34 -11.66 21.97
C LEU A 105 30.84 -11.89 22.06
N GLU A 106 31.65 -11.06 21.39
CA GLU A 106 33.10 -11.11 21.46
C GLU A 106 33.57 -10.83 22.88
N THR A 107 33.14 -9.70 23.48
CA THR A 107 33.46 -9.35 24.87
C THR A 107 32.97 -10.43 25.84
N LEU A 108 31.74 -10.89 25.69
CA LEU A 108 31.16 -11.89 26.61
C LEU A 108 31.88 -13.24 26.53
N LYS A 109 32.31 -13.66 25.33
CA LYS A 109 33.11 -14.88 25.13
C LYS A 109 34.52 -14.73 25.68
N GLU A 110 35.15 -13.58 25.52
CA GLU A 110 36.47 -13.31 26.07
C GLU A 110 36.45 -13.36 27.60
N ASP A 111 35.50 -12.67 28.23
CA ASP A 111 35.33 -12.64 29.69
C ASP A 111 34.98 -14.01 30.24
N TYR A 112 34.07 -14.74 29.59
CA TYR A 112 33.75 -16.11 29.95
C TYR A 112 34.99 -17.01 29.81
N GLY A 113 35.77 -16.87 28.74
CA GLY A 113 37.03 -17.59 28.53
C GLY A 113 38.04 -17.36 29.65
N LYS A 114 38.31 -16.10 30.00
CA LYS A 114 39.18 -15.71 31.14
C LYS A 114 38.69 -16.33 32.45
N LEU A 115 37.38 -16.36 32.66
CA LEU A 115 36.76 -16.94 33.84
C LEU A 115 36.99 -18.47 33.89
N ILE A 116 36.76 -19.17 32.78
CA ILE A 116 36.99 -20.62 32.67
C ILE A 116 38.47 -20.96 32.90
N GLU A 117 39.38 -20.21 32.27
CA GLU A 117 40.82 -20.41 32.41
C GLU A 117 41.27 -20.26 33.87
N LYS A 118 40.86 -19.16 34.54
CA LYS A 118 41.14 -18.94 35.97
C LYS A 118 40.56 -20.05 36.84
N SER A 119 39.33 -20.48 36.55
CA SER A 119 38.68 -21.59 37.28
C SER A 119 39.38 -22.94 37.06
N TYR A 120 40.07 -23.12 35.93
CA TYR A 120 40.84 -24.33 35.65
C TYR A 120 42.17 -24.32 36.38
N LYS A 121 42.92 -23.21 36.29
CA LYS A 121 44.21 -23.03 36.99
C LYS A 121 44.06 -23.17 38.52
N SER A 122 43.04 -22.54 39.10
CA SER A 122 42.80 -22.61 40.56
C SER A 122 42.39 -24.00 41.06
N LYS A 123 41.93 -24.90 40.18
CA LYS A 123 41.61 -26.28 40.55
C LYS A 123 42.87 -27.07 40.95
N ASN A 124 44.04 -26.68 40.44
CA ASN A 124 45.31 -27.36 40.68
C ASN A 124 46.06 -26.83 41.92
N ASP A 125 45.91 -25.54 42.23
CA ASP A 125 46.65 -24.87 43.31
C ASP A 125 46.03 -25.08 44.70
N GLN A 126 44.68 -25.14 44.80
CA GLN A 126 43.96 -25.49 46.03
C GLN A 126 42.68 -26.26 45.67
N SER A 127 42.61 -27.55 46.04
CA SER A 127 41.38 -28.33 45.87
C SER A 127 40.20 -27.60 46.54
N ARG A 128 39.05 -27.52 45.86
CA ARG A 128 37.83 -26.87 46.38
C ARG A 128 37.44 -27.38 47.76
N ILE A 129 37.70 -28.66 48.03
CA ILE A 129 37.47 -29.29 49.33
C ILE A 129 38.46 -28.74 50.36
N MET A 130 39.74 -28.64 50.01
CA MET A 130 40.78 -28.05 50.88
C MET A 130 40.48 -26.58 51.20
N PHE A 131 39.96 -25.80 50.23
CA PHE A 131 39.52 -24.42 50.46
C PHE A 131 38.33 -24.30 51.41
N LEU A 132 37.41 -25.26 51.41
CA LEU A 132 36.30 -25.29 52.37
C LEU A 132 36.77 -25.77 53.75
N LEU A 133 37.63 -26.79 53.80
CA LEU A 133 38.18 -27.38 55.02
C LEU A 133 39.19 -26.46 55.73
N SER A 134 39.85 -25.53 55.02
CA SER A 134 40.75 -24.52 55.60
C SER A 134 40.02 -23.31 56.19
N SER A 135 38.74 -23.46 56.55
CA SER A 135 37.95 -22.39 57.18
C SER A 135 38.18 -22.38 58.69
N GLU A 136 38.33 -21.21 59.28
CA GLU A 136 38.54 -20.99 60.72
C GLU A 136 37.29 -21.35 61.56
N ASN A 137 36.10 -21.27 60.98
CA ASN A 137 34.84 -21.63 61.63
C ASN A 137 33.73 -22.01 60.63
N PHE A 138 32.64 -22.58 61.14
CA PHE A 138 31.49 -23.04 60.35
C PHE A 138 30.80 -21.90 59.56
N LEU A 139 30.68 -20.70 60.15
CA LEU A 139 30.07 -19.54 59.47
C LEU A 139 30.89 -19.13 58.24
N GLN A 140 32.22 -19.15 58.34
CA GLN A 140 33.12 -18.86 57.22
C GLN A 140 33.00 -19.92 56.13
N ALA A 141 32.96 -21.21 56.49
CA ALA A 141 32.75 -22.30 55.55
C ALA A 141 31.41 -22.17 54.80
N TYR A 142 30.32 -21.87 55.52
CA TYR A 142 29.01 -21.63 54.94
C TYR A 142 29.00 -20.47 53.94
N LYS A 143 29.62 -19.33 54.28
CA LYS A 143 29.77 -18.19 53.35
C LYS A 143 30.60 -18.55 52.11
N ARG A 144 31.70 -19.30 52.26
CA ARG A 144 32.51 -19.80 51.13
C ARG A 144 31.68 -20.68 50.19
N VAL A 145 30.84 -21.58 50.72
CA VAL A 145 29.89 -22.38 49.92
C VAL A 145 28.89 -21.48 49.17
N GLN A 146 28.29 -20.50 49.84
CA GLN A 146 27.37 -19.56 49.19
C GLN A 146 28.04 -18.80 48.03
N TYR A 147 29.27 -18.31 48.21
CA TYR A 147 30.01 -17.63 47.13
C TYR A 147 30.34 -18.55 45.97
N MET A 148 30.72 -19.80 46.24
CA MET A 148 30.94 -20.80 45.18
C MET A 148 29.67 -21.05 44.37
N GLN A 149 28.50 -21.10 45.03
CA GLN A 149 27.22 -21.26 44.37
C GLN A 149 26.84 -20.03 43.54
N GLN A 150 27.03 -18.82 44.06
CA GLN A 150 26.82 -17.58 43.30
C GLN A 150 27.71 -17.52 42.06
N TYR A 151 28.98 -17.90 42.18
CA TYR A 151 29.91 -17.96 41.06
C TYR A 151 29.49 -18.99 40.01
N ALA A 152 29.07 -20.19 40.44
CA ALA A 152 28.55 -21.22 39.54
C ALA A 152 27.29 -20.74 38.79
N ASN A 153 26.38 -20.06 39.49
CA ASN A 153 25.17 -19.47 38.89
C ASN A 153 25.51 -18.36 37.90
N HIS A 154 26.46 -17.48 38.22
CA HIS A 154 26.91 -16.43 37.31
C HIS A 154 27.51 -17.01 36.02
N ARG A 155 28.36 -18.04 36.14
CA ARG A 155 28.89 -18.79 34.98
C ARG A 155 27.80 -19.39 34.11
N LYS A 156 26.82 -20.05 34.73
CA LYS A 156 25.69 -20.64 34.01
C LYS A 156 24.94 -19.56 33.24
N LYS A 157 24.62 -18.44 33.90
CA LYS A 157 23.92 -17.30 33.29
C LYS A 157 24.70 -16.69 32.12
N GLN A 158 26.01 -16.52 32.23
CA GLN A 158 26.85 -16.05 31.12
C GLN A 158 26.80 -17.02 29.92
N GLY A 159 26.87 -18.33 30.17
CA GLY A 159 26.72 -19.34 29.11
C GLY A 159 25.36 -19.28 28.42
N GLU A 160 24.28 -19.17 29.19
CA GLU A 160 22.91 -19.01 28.67
C GLU A 160 22.76 -17.72 27.86
N GLU A 161 23.36 -16.62 28.31
CA GLU A 161 23.34 -15.34 27.60
C GLU A 161 24.12 -15.39 26.27
N ILE A 162 25.31 -16.01 26.26
CA ILE A 162 26.07 -16.27 25.02
C ILE A 162 25.22 -17.09 24.05
N GLN A 163 24.56 -18.15 24.53
CA GLN A 163 23.72 -19.00 23.70
C GLN A 163 22.53 -18.20 23.12
N ALA A 164 21.81 -17.45 23.95
CA ALA A 164 20.67 -16.66 23.51
C ALA A 164 21.06 -15.59 22.48
N LYS A 165 22.11 -14.81 22.74
CA LYS A 165 22.64 -13.80 21.80
C LYS A 165 23.15 -14.44 20.51
N THR A 166 23.76 -15.63 20.58
CA THR A 166 24.19 -16.37 19.39
C THR A 166 23.01 -16.80 18.52
N GLN A 167 21.92 -17.27 19.14
CA GLN A 167 20.69 -17.62 18.42
C GLN A 167 20.01 -16.39 17.81
N GLU A 168 19.93 -15.27 18.54
CA GLU A 168 19.44 -13.98 18.00
C GLU A 168 20.25 -13.55 16.78
N LEU A 169 21.59 -13.61 16.88
CA LEU A 169 22.49 -13.27 15.78
C LEU A 169 22.29 -14.18 14.56
N GLN A 170 22.09 -15.48 14.76
CA GLN A 170 21.81 -16.43 13.67
C GLN A 170 20.48 -16.11 12.98
N GLY A 171 19.43 -15.80 13.76
CA GLY A 171 18.14 -15.38 13.24
C GLY A 171 18.25 -14.12 12.38
N LEU A 172 18.90 -13.07 12.92
CA LEU A 172 19.09 -11.80 12.20
C LEU A 172 19.89 -11.96 10.90
N ASN A 173 20.95 -12.80 10.89
CA ASN A 173 21.69 -13.06 9.65
C ASN A 173 20.82 -13.76 8.59
N LYS A 174 19.96 -14.71 9.01
CA LYS A 174 19.04 -15.38 8.09
C LYS A 174 18.01 -14.40 7.50
N ASP A 175 17.45 -13.55 8.35
CA ASP A 175 16.47 -12.54 7.93
C ASP A 175 17.12 -11.50 7.00
N LEU A 176 18.35 -11.08 7.30
CA LEU A 176 19.12 -10.16 6.45
C LEU A 176 19.32 -10.73 5.03
N LEU A 177 19.68 -12.00 4.92
CA LEU A 177 19.84 -12.66 3.62
C LEU A 177 18.52 -12.72 2.84
N ALA A 178 17.41 -13.00 3.53
CA ALA A 178 16.08 -12.99 2.92
C ALA A 178 15.69 -11.59 2.41
N GLN A 179 15.92 -10.55 3.22
CA GLN A 179 15.67 -9.15 2.85
C GLN A 179 16.53 -8.69 1.66
N GLN A 180 17.81 -9.09 1.61
CA GLN A 180 18.69 -8.79 0.48
C GLN A 180 18.20 -9.44 -0.82
N LYS A 181 17.77 -10.71 -0.76
CA LYS A 181 17.20 -11.41 -1.91
C LYS A 181 15.93 -10.75 -2.40
N GLU A 182 15.03 -10.38 -1.51
CA GLU A 182 13.79 -9.69 -1.86
C GLU A 182 14.07 -8.30 -2.47
N LYS A 183 14.99 -7.53 -1.87
CA LYS A 183 15.42 -6.24 -2.43
C LYS A 183 15.97 -6.40 -3.84
N GLN A 184 16.80 -7.41 -4.10
CA GLN A 184 17.36 -7.64 -5.44
C GLN A 184 16.26 -7.96 -6.46
N LYS A 185 15.28 -8.79 -6.07
CA LYS A 185 14.11 -9.09 -6.91
C LYS A 185 13.34 -7.82 -7.27
N LEU A 186 13.05 -6.96 -6.29
CA LEU A 186 12.36 -5.68 -6.53
C LEU A 186 13.14 -4.75 -7.46
N ILE A 187 14.47 -4.71 -7.36
CA ILE A 187 15.33 -3.90 -8.23
C ILE A 187 15.25 -4.40 -9.68
N GLU A 188 15.32 -5.72 -9.90
CA GLU A 188 15.19 -6.30 -11.23
C GLU A 188 13.81 -6.05 -11.83
N GLU A 189 12.74 -6.25 -11.07
CA GLU A 189 11.38 -5.91 -11.51
C GLU A 189 11.24 -4.43 -11.85
N ASN A 190 11.82 -3.53 -11.05
CA ASN A 190 11.81 -2.10 -11.31
C ASN A 190 12.57 -1.74 -12.60
N ARG A 191 13.72 -2.40 -12.84
CA ARG A 191 14.52 -2.22 -14.05
C ARG A 191 13.74 -2.63 -15.30
N LEU A 192 13.10 -3.80 -15.27
CA LEU A 192 12.25 -4.26 -16.37
C LEU A 192 11.08 -3.29 -16.60
N ALA A 193 10.39 -2.87 -15.55
CA ALA A 193 9.30 -1.90 -15.66
C ALA A 193 9.77 -0.56 -16.26
N ARG A 194 10.97 -0.08 -15.92
CA ARG A 194 11.54 1.14 -16.50
C ARG A 194 11.87 0.99 -17.98
N ASN A 195 12.44 -0.14 -18.39
CA ASN A 195 12.74 -0.39 -19.80
C ASN A 195 11.45 -0.36 -20.63
N THR A 196 10.42 -1.09 -20.18
CA THR A 196 9.15 -1.10 -20.89
C THR A 196 8.44 0.27 -20.80
N LEU A 197 8.58 1.03 -19.70
CA LEU A 197 8.08 2.42 -19.64
C LEU A 197 8.73 3.30 -20.72
N ASN A 198 10.04 3.18 -20.94
CA ASN A 198 10.74 3.96 -21.95
C ASN A 198 10.28 3.59 -23.36
N GLU A 199 10.12 2.31 -23.65
CA GLU A 199 9.55 1.85 -24.93
C GLU A 199 8.16 2.45 -25.18
N GLU A 200 7.31 2.50 -24.16
CA GLU A 200 5.97 3.07 -24.26
C GLU A 200 5.98 4.57 -24.44
N LYS A 201 6.91 5.29 -23.79
CA LYS A 201 7.09 6.73 -23.99
C LYS A 201 7.53 7.03 -25.42
N VAL A 202 8.48 6.27 -25.95
CA VAL A 202 8.93 6.42 -27.35
C VAL A 202 7.78 6.15 -28.33
N GLN A 203 6.98 5.10 -28.10
CA GLN A 203 5.79 4.83 -28.91
C GLN A 203 4.76 5.96 -28.81
N GLN A 204 4.53 6.49 -27.60
CA GLN A 204 3.62 7.61 -27.40
C GLN A 204 4.10 8.86 -28.16
N GLU A 205 5.39 9.18 -28.09
CA GLU A 205 5.99 10.32 -28.79
C GLU A 205 5.83 10.20 -30.31
N GLN A 206 6.06 9.02 -30.87
CA GLN A 206 5.86 8.76 -32.30
C GLN A 206 4.40 8.96 -32.74
N LEU A 207 3.45 8.44 -31.96
CA LEU A 207 2.03 8.62 -32.26
C LEU A 207 1.58 10.06 -32.07
N VAL A 208 2.03 10.74 -31.02
CA VAL A 208 1.75 12.18 -30.81
C VAL A 208 2.34 13.03 -31.93
N ALA A 209 3.54 12.70 -32.43
CA ALA A 209 4.11 13.37 -33.60
C ALA A 209 3.25 13.18 -34.86
N SER A 210 2.65 11.99 -35.03
CA SER A 210 1.66 11.77 -36.11
C SER A 210 0.37 12.56 -35.91
N LEU A 211 -0.14 12.66 -34.66
CA LEU A 211 -1.32 13.47 -34.33
C LEU A 211 -1.11 14.96 -34.62
N LYS A 212 0.09 15.49 -34.32
CA LYS A 212 0.44 16.90 -34.57
C LYS A 212 0.44 17.25 -36.07
N LYS A 213 0.81 16.32 -36.95
CA LYS A 213 0.77 16.55 -38.41
C LYS A 213 -0.66 16.71 -38.92
N ASP A 214 -1.61 16.01 -38.28
CA ASP A 214 -3.03 15.99 -38.64
C ASP A 214 -3.90 16.72 -37.60
N GLU A 215 -3.34 17.72 -36.90
CA GLU A 215 -3.95 18.36 -35.72
C GLU A 215 -5.38 18.88 -36.00
N SER A 216 -5.62 19.48 -37.16
CA SER A 216 -6.94 19.98 -37.55
C SER A 216 -7.99 18.87 -37.71
N LYS A 217 -7.60 17.71 -38.24
CA LYS A 217 -8.46 16.54 -38.41
C LYS A 217 -8.82 15.94 -37.05
N PHE A 218 -7.85 15.83 -36.15
CA PHE A 218 -8.09 15.28 -34.81
C PHE A 218 -8.85 16.25 -33.90
N ALA A 219 -8.60 17.56 -33.99
CA ALA A 219 -9.39 18.57 -33.30
C ALA A 219 -10.86 18.52 -33.73
N SER A 220 -11.13 18.30 -35.02
CA SER A 220 -12.48 18.04 -35.53
C SER A 220 -13.09 16.77 -34.96
N GLN A 221 -12.37 15.64 -34.96
CA GLN A 221 -12.84 14.37 -34.40
C GLN A 221 -13.18 14.47 -32.91
N ILE A 222 -12.34 15.16 -32.13
CA ILE A 222 -12.59 15.41 -30.71
C ILE A 222 -13.85 16.26 -30.54
N LYS A 223 -14.00 17.34 -31.32
CA LYS A 223 -15.18 18.19 -31.26
C LYS A 223 -16.45 17.43 -31.62
N THR A 224 -16.38 16.52 -32.60
CA THR A 224 -17.51 15.65 -32.98
C THR A 224 -17.85 14.70 -31.83
N LYS A 225 -16.88 13.98 -31.26
CA LYS A 225 -17.11 13.12 -30.09
C LYS A 225 -17.68 13.88 -28.89
N GLN A 226 -17.20 15.09 -28.63
CA GLN A 226 -17.74 15.94 -27.58
C GLN A 226 -19.19 16.37 -27.85
N LYS A 227 -19.54 16.65 -29.12
CA LYS A 227 -20.92 16.96 -29.51
C LYS A 227 -21.83 15.74 -29.38
N GLU A 228 -21.37 14.56 -29.78
CA GLU A 228 -22.10 13.29 -29.64
C GLU A 228 -22.35 12.99 -28.15
N ALA A 229 -21.31 13.06 -27.32
CA ALA A 229 -21.43 12.91 -25.87
C ALA A 229 -22.40 13.95 -25.27
N ALA A 230 -22.29 15.22 -25.67
CA ALA A 230 -23.20 16.26 -25.19
C ALA A 230 -24.65 16.09 -25.69
N ALA A 231 -24.85 15.45 -26.85
CA ALA A 231 -26.18 15.13 -27.35
C ALA A 231 -26.80 13.99 -26.54
N ILE A 232 -26.04 12.93 -26.29
CA ILE A 232 -26.43 11.81 -25.41
C ILE A 232 -26.74 12.33 -24.00
N ASP A 233 -25.90 13.20 -23.44
CA ASP A 233 -26.14 13.82 -22.13
C ASP A 233 -27.47 14.59 -22.09
N ARG A 234 -27.78 15.35 -23.14
CA ARG A 234 -29.06 16.08 -23.22
C ARG A 234 -30.26 15.13 -23.33
N GLU A 235 -30.11 14.03 -24.04
CA GLU A 235 -31.14 13.00 -24.17
C GLU A 235 -31.38 12.29 -22.84
N ILE A 236 -30.30 11.91 -22.14
CA ILE A 236 -30.36 11.37 -20.78
C ILE A 236 -31.04 12.38 -19.83
N GLU A 237 -30.66 13.67 -19.88
CA GLU A 237 -31.31 14.70 -19.06
C GLU A 237 -32.80 14.89 -19.39
N ALA A 238 -33.18 14.76 -20.66
CA ALA A 238 -34.57 14.84 -21.09
C ALA A 238 -35.37 13.63 -20.59
N LEU A 239 -34.82 12.41 -20.70
CA LEU A 239 -35.43 11.18 -20.17
C LEU A 239 -35.57 11.23 -18.65
N ILE A 240 -34.52 11.67 -17.93
CA ILE A 240 -34.57 11.87 -16.47
C ILE A 240 -35.69 12.85 -16.11
N ARG A 241 -35.81 13.98 -16.83
CA ARG A 241 -36.85 14.97 -16.57
C ARG A 241 -38.25 14.44 -16.85
N ALA A 242 -38.43 13.68 -17.94
CA ALA A 242 -39.70 13.06 -18.27
C ALA A 242 -40.11 12.03 -17.20
N ALA A 243 -39.19 11.15 -16.81
CA ALA A 243 -39.43 10.12 -15.79
C ALA A 243 -39.74 10.73 -14.41
N ILE A 244 -39.05 11.81 -14.00
CA ILE A 244 -39.37 12.54 -12.76
C ILE A 244 -40.77 13.17 -12.85
N ALA A 245 -41.13 13.76 -13.98
CA ALA A 245 -42.44 14.38 -14.16
C ALA A 245 -43.58 13.34 -14.13
N GLU A 246 -43.38 12.18 -14.74
CA GLU A 246 -44.33 11.07 -14.71
C GLU A 246 -44.47 10.48 -13.30
N ALA A 247 -43.36 10.21 -12.61
CA ALA A 247 -43.36 9.73 -11.23
C ALA A 247 -44.06 10.71 -10.27
N ASN A 248 -43.80 12.02 -10.43
CA ASN A 248 -44.43 13.06 -9.60
C ASN A 248 -45.93 13.20 -9.88
N LYS A 249 -46.36 13.01 -11.13
CA LYS A 249 -47.79 12.96 -11.50
C LYS A 249 -48.47 11.72 -10.90
N ALA A 250 -47.85 10.55 -10.99
CA ALA A 250 -48.37 9.30 -10.43
C ALA A 250 -48.48 9.35 -8.90
N ALA A 251 -47.56 10.06 -8.22
CA ALA A 251 -47.58 10.25 -6.78
C ALA A 251 -48.62 11.29 -6.28
N GLY A 252 -49.44 11.87 -7.16
CA GLY A 252 -50.48 12.84 -6.78
C GLY A 252 -49.95 14.16 -6.19
N ALA A 253 -48.65 14.41 -6.31
CA ALA A 253 -48.02 15.61 -5.77
C ALA A 253 -48.28 16.80 -6.70
N ASN A 254 -49.19 17.69 -6.31
CA ASN A 254 -49.23 19.03 -6.89
C ASN A 254 -47.83 19.63 -6.72
N ALA A 255 -47.17 19.89 -7.84
CA ALA A 255 -45.83 20.44 -7.92
C ALA A 255 -45.77 21.76 -7.14
N THR A 256 -45.45 21.66 -5.86
CA THR A 256 -45.20 22.81 -5.03
C THR A 256 -43.89 23.37 -5.54
N LYS A 257 -44.00 24.49 -6.26
CA LYS A 257 -42.89 25.37 -6.62
C LYS A 257 -42.08 25.69 -5.37
N THR A 258 -41.09 24.87 -5.04
CA THR A 258 -39.90 25.33 -4.32
C THR A 258 -38.91 25.78 -5.38
N THR A 259 -39.24 26.92 -5.99
CA THR A 259 -38.31 27.78 -6.68
C THR A 259 -37.36 28.39 -5.66
N THR A 260 -36.16 27.84 -5.57
CA THR A 260 -34.96 28.63 -5.31
C THR A 260 -33.82 28.08 -6.17
N THR A 261 -33.52 28.83 -7.22
CA THR A 261 -32.22 28.87 -7.92
C THR A 261 -31.82 27.60 -8.71
N ALA A 262 -32.14 27.61 -10.02
CA ALA A 262 -31.38 26.99 -11.12
C ALA A 262 -30.83 25.55 -10.92
N SER A 263 -31.55 24.67 -10.23
CA SER A 263 -31.07 23.31 -9.96
C SER A 263 -32.10 22.25 -10.35
N ARG A 264 -31.56 21.13 -10.84
CA ARG A 264 -32.15 19.99 -11.56
C ARG A 264 -33.53 19.51 -11.01
N PRO A 265 -34.40 18.94 -11.88
CA PRO A 265 -35.67 18.35 -11.44
C PRO A 265 -35.45 17.31 -10.33
N MET A 266 -36.30 17.31 -9.30
CA MET A 266 -36.20 16.43 -8.13
C MET A 266 -37.48 15.59 -7.98
N PHE A 267 -37.33 14.33 -7.59
CA PHE A 267 -38.45 13.45 -7.29
C PHE A 267 -39.23 13.96 -6.07
N ALA A 268 -40.55 13.86 -6.11
CA ALA A 268 -41.43 14.12 -4.98
C ALA A 268 -41.07 13.14 -3.87
N MET A 269 -40.71 13.69 -2.70
CA MET A 269 -40.11 12.90 -1.63
C MET A 269 -41.18 12.18 -0.81
N THR A 270 -41.62 11.01 -1.27
CA THR A 270 -42.32 10.02 -0.44
C THR A 270 -41.41 9.54 0.70
N ALA A 271 -41.99 9.01 1.77
CA ALA A 271 -41.23 8.57 2.94
C ALA A 271 -40.26 7.43 2.58
N GLU A 272 -40.69 6.54 1.69
CA GLU A 272 -39.93 5.41 1.15
C GLU A 272 -38.76 5.89 0.27
N ALA A 273 -38.99 6.89 -0.59
CA ALA A 273 -37.94 7.47 -1.44
C ALA A 273 -36.87 8.19 -0.60
N LYS A 274 -37.25 8.86 0.49
CA LYS A 274 -36.32 9.46 1.45
C LYS A 274 -35.47 8.41 2.16
N ALA A 275 -36.08 7.32 2.61
CA ALA A 275 -35.36 6.23 3.27
C ALA A 275 -34.35 5.57 2.31
N LEU A 276 -34.75 5.33 1.06
CA LEU A 276 -33.88 4.75 0.03
C LEU A 276 -32.71 5.69 -0.32
N ALA A 277 -32.97 6.99 -0.47
CA ALA A 277 -31.94 8.00 -0.72
C ALA A 277 -30.94 8.15 0.44
N ALA A 278 -31.43 8.08 1.69
CA ALA A 278 -30.58 8.06 2.87
C ALA A 278 -29.68 6.81 2.87
N ASN A 279 -30.24 5.63 2.59
CA ASN A 279 -29.48 4.38 2.46
C ASN A 279 -28.43 4.44 1.35
N PHE A 280 -28.74 5.03 0.20
CA PHE A 280 -27.76 5.22 -0.88
C PHE A 280 -26.60 6.13 -0.43
N THR A 281 -26.92 7.27 0.19
CA THR A 281 -25.92 8.23 0.67
C THR A 281 -25.02 7.65 1.75
N SER A 282 -25.58 6.88 2.68
CA SER A 282 -24.84 6.18 3.73
C SER A 282 -23.88 5.11 3.19
N ASN A 283 -24.15 4.56 2.00
CA ASN A 283 -23.28 3.58 1.33
C ASN A 283 -22.21 4.20 0.43
N LYS A 284 -21.99 5.52 0.49
CA LYS A 284 -20.93 6.19 -0.27
C LYS A 284 -19.56 5.51 -0.06
N GLY A 285 -18.96 5.07 -1.17
CA GLY A 285 -17.66 4.38 -1.16
C GLY A 285 -17.72 2.88 -0.85
N LYS A 286 -18.91 2.33 -0.56
CA LYS A 286 -19.15 0.90 -0.32
C LYS A 286 -20.06 0.25 -1.36
N LEU A 287 -20.48 1.01 -2.38
CA LEU A 287 -21.32 0.50 -3.46
C LEU A 287 -20.54 -0.56 -4.28
N PRO A 288 -21.19 -1.68 -4.66
CA PRO A 288 -20.58 -2.68 -5.52
C PRO A 288 -20.24 -2.08 -6.89
N TRP A 289 -19.17 -2.61 -7.49
CA TRP A 289 -18.81 -2.25 -8.86
C TRP A 289 -19.88 -2.70 -9.85
N PRO A 290 -20.21 -1.88 -10.86
CA PRO A 290 -21.25 -2.22 -11.85
C PRO A 290 -20.82 -3.31 -12.84
N VAL A 291 -19.52 -3.63 -12.91
CA VAL A 291 -18.97 -4.69 -13.76
C VAL A 291 -18.07 -5.60 -12.93
N GLU A 292 -17.97 -6.87 -13.33
CA GLU A 292 -17.14 -7.86 -12.62
C GLU A 292 -15.64 -7.58 -12.75
N ARG A 293 -15.21 -7.13 -13.93
CA ARG A 293 -13.83 -6.70 -14.21
C ARG A 293 -13.87 -5.45 -15.07
N GLY A 294 -13.12 -4.42 -14.72
CA GLY A 294 -13.02 -3.27 -15.58
C GLY A 294 -12.01 -2.22 -15.14
N VAL A 295 -11.55 -1.42 -16.09
CA VAL A 295 -10.58 -0.35 -15.88
C VAL A 295 -11.26 0.99 -16.13
N VAL A 296 -11.13 1.93 -15.19
CA VAL A 296 -11.63 3.29 -15.37
C VAL A 296 -10.78 4.01 -16.42
N VAL A 297 -11.40 4.31 -17.57
CA VAL A 297 -10.78 5.03 -18.68
C VAL A 297 -10.99 6.53 -18.50
N THR A 298 -12.24 6.95 -18.30
CA THR A 298 -12.64 8.36 -18.17
C THR A 298 -13.24 8.60 -16.79
N ARG A 299 -12.82 9.70 -16.13
CA ARG A 299 -13.36 10.13 -14.84
C ARG A 299 -14.37 11.26 -15.03
N PHE A 300 -15.27 11.39 -14.06
CA PHE A 300 -16.24 12.47 -14.01
C PHE A 300 -15.58 13.86 -13.94
N GLY A 301 -16.17 14.82 -14.65
CA GLY A 301 -15.82 16.23 -14.61
C GLY A 301 -15.05 16.70 -15.85
N THR A 302 -14.48 17.91 -15.75
CA THR A 302 -13.68 18.49 -16.83
C THR A 302 -12.22 18.11 -16.65
N THR A 303 -11.70 17.33 -17.59
CA THR A 303 -10.28 16.95 -17.64
C THR A 303 -9.60 17.58 -18.85
N GLN A 304 -8.35 17.97 -18.70
CA GLN A 304 -7.52 18.32 -19.84
C GLN A 304 -7.14 17.02 -20.57
N HIS A 305 -7.20 17.03 -21.90
CA HIS A 305 -6.85 15.86 -22.68
C HIS A 305 -5.37 15.50 -22.43
N PRO A 306 -5.03 14.26 -22.07
CA PRO A 306 -3.69 13.89 -21.58
C PRO A 306 -2.57 14.19 -22.59
N THR A 307 -2.88 14.19 -23.88
CA THR A 307 -1.90 14.43 -24.97
C THR A 307 -2.12 15.70 -25.77
N LEU A 308 -3.25 16.39 -25.56
CA LEU A 308 -3.58 17.64 -26.27
C LEU A 308 -3.91 18.70 -25.22
N PRO A 309 -2.91 19.42 -24.68
CA PRO A 309 -3.12 20.35 -23.57
C PRO A 309 -4.11 21.47 -23.91
N ASN A 310 -4.28 21.83 -25.19
CA ASN A 310 -5.22 22.89 -25.57
C ASN A 310 -6.69 22.42 -25.62
N VAL A 311 -6.95 21.13 -25.38
CA VAL A 311 -8.29 20.53 -25.45
C VAL A 311 -8.76 20.15 -24.05
N LYS A 312 -9.93 20.65 -23.66
CA LYS A 312 -10.65 20.22 -22.46
C LYS A 312 -11.78 19.27 -22.84
N THR A 313 -11.87 18.13 -22.19
CA THR A 313 -12.96 17.17 -22.31
C THR A 313 -13.81 17.23 -21.04
N TYR A 314 -15.13 17.28 -21.20
CA TYR A 314 -16.08 17.15 -20.10
C TYR A 314 -16.72 15.77 -20.19
N SER A 315 -16.75 15.05 -19.07
CA SER A 315 -17.49 13.80 -18.93
C SER A 315 -18.51 13.93 -17.81
N SER A 316 -19.77 13.65 -18.13
CA SER A 316 -20.90 13.64 -17.21
C SER A 316 -20.93 12.40 -16.30
N GLY A 317 -20.05 11.41 -16.53
CA GLY A 317 -20.03 10.13 -15.83
C GLY A 317 -18.64 9.52 -15.68
N VAL A 318 -18.61 8.22 -15.43
CA VAL A 318 -17.38 7.41 -15.36
C VAL A 318 -17.47 6.32 -16.40
N GLU A 319 -16.48 6.24 -17.28
CA GLU A 319 -16.40 5.18 -18.29
C GLU A 319 -15.49 4.05 -17.81
N ILE A 320 -16.02 2.84 -17.80
CA ILE A 320 -15.32 1.64 -17.36
C ILE A 320 -15.21 0.70 -18.56
N ALA A 321 -13.99 0.47 -19.04
CA ALA A 321 -13.74 -0.54 -20.04
C ALA A 321 -13.84 -1.94 -19.41
N THR A 322 -14.60 -2.83 -20.02
CA THR A 322 -14.87 -4.21 -19.58
C THR A 322 -14.84 -5.18 -20.77
N GLU A 323 -14.92 -6.48 -20.52
CA GLU A 323 -14.98 -7.52 -21.54
C GLU A 323 -16.28 -7.41 -22.37
N GLU A 324 -16.19 -7.66 -23.67
CA GLU A 324 -17.34 -7.67 -24.58
C GLU A 324 -18.35 -8.75 -24.15
N GLY A 325 -19.63 -8.38 -24.02
CA GLY A 325 -20.68 -9.27 -23.53
C GLY A 325 -20.74 -9.45 -22.01
N SER A 326 -19.93 -8.71 -21.23
CA SER A 326 -20.02 -8.73 -19.76
C SER A 326 -21.34 -8.14 -19.26
N LYS A 327 -21.89 -8.73 -18.18
CA LYS A 327 -23.16 -8.28 -17.59
C LYS A 327 -22.93 -7.07 -16.68
N ALA A 328 -23.61 -5.97 -17.00
CA ALA A 328 -23.71 -4.84 -16.09
C ALA A 328 -24.64 -5.19 -14.91
N ARG A 329 -24.21 -4.88 -13.69
CA ARG A 329 -24.94 -5.08 -12.43
C ARG A 329 -25.42 -3.73 -11.92
N ALA A 330 -26.60 -3.71 -11.30
CA ALA A 330 -27.08 -2.52 -10.60
C ALA A 330 -26.15 -2.24 -9.40
N ALA A 331 -25.67 -1.01 -9.28
CA ALA A 331 -24.82 -0.60 -8.16
C ALA A 331 -25.63 -0.42 -6.85
N PHE A 332 -26.96 -0.33 -6.96
CA PHE A 332 -27.88 -0.15 -5.85
C PHE A 332 -29.28 -0.59 -6.26
N ASP A 333 -30.10 -0.99 -5.30
CA ASP A 333 -31.49 -1.39 -5.54
C ASP A 333 -32.32 -0.19 -6.02
N GLY A 334 -33.08 -0.38 -7.10
CA GLY A 334 -33.87 0.68 -7.72
C GLY A 334 -34.71 0.17 -8.89
N GLU A 335 -35.46 1.09 -9.49
CA GLU A 335 -36.33 0.82 -10.63
C GLU A 335 -35.72 1.36 -11.93
N VAL A 336 -35.79 0.55 -13.00
CA VAL A 336 -35.25 0.94 -14.31
C VAL A 336 -36.30 1.78 -15.03
N LEU A 337 -36.03 3.08 -15.15
CA LEU A 337 -36.94 4.03 -15.80
C LEU A 337 -36.72 4.14 -17.32
N ALA A 338 -35.52 3.81 -17.80
CA ALA A 338 -35.19 3.86 -19.22
C ALA A 338 -34.04 2.89 -19.55
N VAL A 339 -34.09 2.33 -20.76
CA VAL A 339 -32.98 1.57 -21.38
C VAL A 339 -32.75 2.22 -22.74
N THR A 340 -31.54 2.74 -22.94
CA THR A 340 -31.12 3.45 -24.16
C THR A 340 -30.20 2.61 -25.01
#